data_AF-A0A972TCQ2-F1
#
_entry.id   AF-A0A972TCQ2-F1
#
_cell.length_a   1.000
_cell.length_b   1.000
_cell.length_c   1.000
_cell.angle_alpha   90.00
_cell.angle_beta   90.00
_cell.angle_gamma   90.00
#
_symmetry.space_group_name_H-M   'P 1'
#
loop_
_entity.id
_entity.type
_entity.pdbx_description
1 polymer ?
#
loop_
_entity_poly.entity_id
_entity_poly.type
_entity_poly.pdbx_seq_one_letter_code
_entity_poly.pdbx_strand_id
1 'polypeptide(L)' 'LTVKGLRTEGHGRSDIVISNADASRLRSASEHLTFLKKCRVMVVVD' A
#
# COMPACT_ATOMS: atom_id res chain seq x y z
N LEU A 1 0.41 -8.59 -4.87
CA LEU A 1 1.21 -8.37 -3.65
C LEU A 1 0.28 -7.97 -2.53
N THR A 2 0.34 -8.64 -1.39
CA THR A 2 -0.45 -8.28 -0.20
C THR A 2 0.49 -7.69 0.82
N VAL A 3 0.12 -6.53 1.39
CA VAL A 3 0.95 -5.81 2.36
C VAL A 3 0.13 -5.58 3.62
N LYS A 4 0.75 -5.77 4.79
CA LYS A 4 0.09 -5.51 6.06
C LYS A 4 0.30 -4.06 6.48
N GLY A 5 -0.79 -3.36 6.79
CA GLY A 5 -0.74 -2.06 7.46
C GLY A 5 -0.16 -2.22 8.86
N LEU A 6 0.81 -1.38 9.21
CA LEU A 6 1.38 -1.31 10.55
C LEU A 6 0.52 -0.46 11.48
N ARG A 7 -0.03 0.65 10.95
CA ARG A 7 -0.90 1.58 11.65
C ARG A 7 -1.65 2.45 10.66
N THR A 8 -2.67 3.14 11.15
CA THR A 8 -3.41 4.16 10.41
C THR A 8 -3.15 5.53 11.02
N GLU A 9 -2.88 6.53 10.19
CA GLU A 9 -2.71 7.93 10.58
C GLU A 9 -3.71 8.81 9.82
N GLY A 10 -3.65 10.13 10.05
CA GLY A 10 -4.50 11.11 9.36
C GLY A 10 -5.90 11.28 9.95
N HIS A 11 -6.58 12.33 9.51
CA HIS A 11 -7.95 12.64 9.95
C HIS A 11 -8.89 11.56 9.41
N GLY A 12 -9.58 10.85 10.31
CA GLY A 12 -10.45 9.74 9.93
C GLY A 12 -9.72 8.41 9.66
N ARG A 13 -8.44 8.25 10.06
CA ARG A 13 -7.66 7.01 9.89
C ARG A 13 -7.57 6.55 8.43
N SER A 14 -7.53 7.50 7.49
CA SER A 14 -7.48 7.25 6.05
C SER A 14 -6.10 6.82 5.55
N ASP A 15 -5.05 7.04 6.34
CA ASP A 15 -3.68 6.89 5.86
C ASP A 15 -3.09 5.59 6.40
N ILE A 16 -3.00 4.55 5.56
CA ILE A 16 -2.45 3.24 5.96
C ILE A 16 -0.93 3.25 5.80
N VAL A 17 -0.23 3.19 6.93
CA VAL A 17 1.24 3.16 6.98
C VAL A 17 1.72 1.72 6.89
N ILE A 18 2.62 1.44 5.95
CA ILE A 18 3.24 0.11 5.73
C ILE A 18 4.74 0.12 6.09
N SER A 19 5.38 -1.04 6.12
CA SER A 19 6.82 -1.15 6.39
C SER A 19 7.68 -0.64 5.23
N ASN A 20 8.87 -0.14 5.53
CA ASN A 20 9.84 0.31 4.50
C ASN A 20 10.26 -0.82 3.56
N ALA A 21 10.35 -2.06 4.07
CA ALA A 21 10.68 -3.24 3.27
C ALA A 21 9.58 -3.52 2.23
N ASP A 22 8.32 -3.47 2.65
CA ASP A 22 7.19 -3.69 1.74
C ASP A 22 7.03 -2.53 0.74
N ALA A 23 7.26 -1.29 1.18
CA ALA A 23 7.30 -0.12 0.30
C ALA A 23 8.42 -0.20 -0.75
N SER A 24 9.56 -0.80 -0.39
CA SER A 24 10.65 -1.06 -1.34
C SER A 24 10.24 -2.10 -2.38
N ARG A 25 9.61 -3.21 -1.96
CA ARG A 25 9.10 -4.27 -2.87
C ARG A 25 7.99 -3.79 -3.81
N LEU A 26 7.14 -2.88 -3.35
CA LEU A 26 6.14 -2.21 -4.18
C LEU A 26 6.77 -1.33 -5.26
N ARG A 27 7.85 -0.61 -4.92
CA ARG A 27 8.55 0.30 -5.83
C ARG A 27 9.47 -0.42 -6.80
N SER A 28 10.11 -1.51 -6.38
CA SER A 28 11.09 -2.25 -7.17
C SER A 28 10.46 -3.04 -8.32
N ALA A 29 9.18 -3.40 -8.20
CA ALA A 29 8.46 -4.11 -9.24
C ALA A 29 7.80 -3.13 -10.21
N SER A 30 8.35 -3.01 -11.42
CA SER A 30 7.80 -2.18 -12.51
C SER A 30 6.33 -2.50 -12.83
N GLU A 31 5.92 -3.76 -12.69
CA GLU A 31 4.52 -4.18 -12.80
C GLU A 31 3.65 -3.60 -11.67
N HIS A 32 4.13 -3.57 -10.43
CA HIS A 32 3.40 -2.98 -9.30
C HIS A 32 3.24 -1.45 -9.45
N LEU A 33 4.23 -0.75 -10.02
CA LEU A 33 4.10 0.67 -10.37
C LEU A 33 3.03 0.90 -11.43
N THR A 34 2.89 -0.01 -12.39
CA THR A 34 1.82 0.02 -13.39
C THR A 34 0.45 -0.25 -12.76
N PHE A 35 0.38 -1.12 -11.74
CA PHE A 35 -0.85 -1.37 -10.96
C PHE A 35 -1.31 -0.15 -10.15
N LEU A 36 -0.38 0.58 -9.53
CA LEU A 36 -0.67 1.84 -8.84
C LEU A 36 -1.24 2.87 -9.82
N LYS A 37 -0.66 2.98 -11.03
CA LYS A 37 -1.19 3.86 -12.09
C LYS A 37 -2.55 3.43 -12.63
N LYS A 38 -2.89 2.14 -12.57
CA LYS A 38 -4.18 1.59 -13.05
C LYS A 38 -5.24 1.50 -11.94
N CYS A 39 -4.99 2.07 -10.74
CA CYS A 39 -5.89 2.02 -9.57
C CYS A 39 -6.35 0.61 -9.18
N ARG A 40 -5.55 -0.42 -9.46
CA ARG A 40 -5.88 -1.81 -9.11
C ARG A 40 -5.41 -2.14 -7.69
N VAL A 41 -5.93 -1.39 -6.71
CA VAL A 41 -5.63 -1.56 -5.29
C VAL A 41 -6.93 -1.80 -4.54
N MET A 42 -6.95 -2.81 -3.67
CA MET A 42 -8.06 -3.11 -2.79
C MET A 42 -7.58 -2.96 -1.35
N VAL A 43 -8.27 -2.12 -0.57
CA VAL A 43 -8.02 -1.96 0.85
C VAL A 43 -9.04 -2.84 1.58
N VAL A 44 -8.54 -3.83 2.31
CA VAL A 44 -9.38 -4.66 3.17
C VAL A 44 -9.37 -4.04 4.57
N VAL A 45 -10.53 -3.60 5.02
CA VAL A 45 -10.82 -3.15 6.38
C VAL A 45 -11.75 -4.15 7.04
N ASP A 46 -11.67 -4.24 8.36
CA ASP A 46 -12.61 -5.00 9.19
C ASP A 46 -13.86 -4.14 9.48
#